data_AF-R9LRW6-F1
#
_entry.id   AF-R9LRW6-F1
#
_cell.length_a   1.000
_cell.length_b   1.000
_cell.length_c   1.000
_cell.angle_alpha   90.00
_cell.angle_beta   90.00
_cell.angle_gamma   90.00
#
_symmetry.space_group_name_H-M   'P 1'
#
loop_
_entity.id
_entity.type
_entity.pdbx_description
1 polymer ?
#
loop_
_entity_poly.entity_id
_entity_poly.type
_entity_poly.pdbx_seq_one_letter_code
_entity_poly.pdbx_strand_id
1 'polypeptide(L)'
;MVKFKEWLIKNMTVLIAGTIGAFVFITIYGTKILNPCYTDWLMSGGDLSQHYLGWKMYRNGDWTFPIGLTDQLAYPHYTSVIFTDSIPVFAVFFKLISPILPNDFQYFGFWGIFCFILQGMLSAKILQKFLRKKSFILLGTAFFILSPIHIWRMFAHTALAAHWLILLAIYPIVYYEEKFYKSKNAVLIYGLLGILCSSIHLYFMPIVGMVLCGFLLVSMVKSKKIFESLLPLFSFLSMGIITVYLLGGFASHASAGGLGHYSFNLRSCIHKRLSKVWK
;
A
#
# COMPACT_ATOMS: atom_id res chain seq x y z
N MET A 1 4.30 24.25 -23.95
CA MET A 1 4.47 24.94 -22.63
C MET A 1 3.16 25.38 -21.98
N VAL A 2 2.20 26.00 -22.69
CA VAL A 2 0.94 26.54 -22.09
C VAL A 2 0.09 25.48 -21.36
N LYS A 3 -0.18 24.32 -22.00
CA LYS A 3 -0.97 23.22 -21.42
C LYS A 3 -0.38 22.65 -20.11
N PHE A 4 0.95 22.66 -19.97
CA PHE A 4 1.62 22.17 -18.77
C PHE A 4 1.46 23.15 -17.60
N LYS A 5 1.59 24.45 -17.86
CA LYS A 5 1.36 25.51 -16.87
C LYS A 5 -0.08 25.49 -16.36
N GLU A 6 -1.04 25.33 -17.24
CA GLU A 6 -2.46 25.20 -16.87
C GLU A 6 -2.74 23.97 -16.01
N TRP A 7 -2.15 22.82 -16.36
CA TRP A 7 -2.25 21.60 -15.57
C TRP A 7 -1.65 21.77 -14.16
N LEU A 8 -0.49 22.43 -14.07
CA LEU A 8 0.17 22.74 -12.80
C LEU A 8 -0.72 23.60 -11.91
N ILE A 9 -1.25 24.71 -12.45
CA ILE A 9 -2.13 25.62 -11.70
C ILE A 9 -3.38 24.88 -11.20
N LYS A 10 -3.97 24.03 -12.06
CA LYS A 10 -5.16 23.24 -11.71
C LYS A 10 -4.89 22.22 -10.59
N ASN A 11 -3.71 21.63 -10.54
CA ASN A 11 -3.35 20.60 -9.56
C ASN A 11 -2.46 21.11 -8.42
N MET A 12 -2.22 22.42 -8.35
CA MET A 12 -1.26 23.03 -7.42
C MET A 12 -1.52 22.63 -5.95
N THR A 13 -2.77 22.64 -5.50
CA THR A 13 -3.12 22.24 -4.13
C THR A 13 -2.77 20.77 -3.85
N VAL A 14 -2.93 19.89 -4.83
CA VAL A 14 -2.60 18.45 -4.71
C VAL A 14 -1.09 18.27 -4.64
N LEU A 15 -0.35 19.01 -5.48
CA LEU A 15 1.12 18.96 -5.49
C LEU A 15 1.70 19.49 -4.18
N ILE A 16 1.20 20.63 -3.68
CA ILE A 16 1.58 21.18 -2.37
C ILE A 16 1.33 20.16 -1.26
N ALA A 17 0.17 19.50 -1.27
CA ALA A 17 -0.15 18.44 -0.32
C ALA A 17 0.84 17.26 -0.37
N GLY A 18 1.26 16.85 -1.57
CA GLY A 18 2.32 15.85 -1.74
C GLY A 18 3.66 16.30 -1.18
N THR A 19 4.04 17.56 -1.43
CA THR A 19 5.26 18.18 -0.88
C THR A 19 5.21 18.27 0.65
N ILE A 20 4.06 18.60 1.25
CA ILE A 20 3.87 18.55 2.71
C ILE A 20 4.09 17.12 3.23
N GLY A 21 3.56 16.11 2.53
CA GLY A 21 3.81 14.70 2.86
C GLY A 21 5.31 14.36 2.88
N ALA A 22 6.03 14.70 1.81
CA ALA A 22 7.48 14.52 1.74
C ALA A 22 8.23 15.26 2.86
N PHE A 23 7.84 16.51 3.14
CA PHE A 23 8.45 17.31 4.19
C PHE A 23 8.24 16.70 5.58
N VAL A 24 7.03 16.24 5.88
CA VAL A 24 6.72 15.56 7.16
C VAL A 24 7.54 14.28 7.29
N PHE A 25 7.63 13.48 6.22
CA PHE A 25 8.46 12.27 6.22
C PHE A 25 9.92 12.61 6.56
N ILE A 26 10.51 13.58 5.87
CA ILE A 26 11.91 13.99 6.12
C ILE A 26 12.09 14.53 7.54
N THR A 27 11.10 15.25 8.07
CA THR A 27 11.15 15.81 9.42
C THR A 27 11.13 14.72 10.50
N ILE A 28 10.33 13.66 10.31
CA ILE A 28 10.17 12.60 11.30
C ILE A 28 11.30 11.57 11.21
N TYR A 29 11.65 11.12 10.01
CA TYR A 29 12.57 10.00 9.80
C TYR A 29 13.99 10.42 9.38
N GLY A 30 14.17 11.69 9.03
CA GLY A 30 15.44 12.23 8.54
C GLY A 30 15.72 11.90 7.08
N THR A 31 16.73 12.56 6.52
CA THR A 31 17.19 12.33 5.15
C THR A 31 18.10 11.11 5.00
N LYS A 32 18.75 10.67 6.10
CA LYS A 32 19.68 9.54 6.07
C LYS A 32 19.05 8.26 5.56
N ILE A 33 17.79 8.00 5.91
CA ILE A 33 17.06 6.80 5.46
C ILE A 33 16.72 6.80 3.97
N LEU A 34 16.88 7.94 3.27
CA LEU A 34 16.77 8.00 1.80
C LEU A 34 18.08 7.62 1.11
N ASN A 35 19.20 7.50 1.83
CA ASN A 35 20.41 6.94 1.27
C ASN A 35 20.22 5.42 1.07
N PRO A 36 20.28 4.90 -0.17
CA PRO A 36 20.06 3.48 -0.43
C PRO A 36 21.15 2.59 0.17
N CYS A 37 22.32 3.13 0.52
CA CYS A 37 23.40 2.39 1.19
C CYS A 37 23.31 2.45 2.72
N TYR A 38 22.39 3.23 3.30
CA TYR A 38 22.22 3.34 4.74
C TYR A 38 21.17 2.34 5.24
N THR A 39 21.64 1.24 5.81
CA THR A 39 20.83 0.08 6.21
C THR A 39 20.71 -0.10 7.72
N ASP A 40 21.50 0.63 8.52
CA ASP A 40 21.55 0.48 9.98
C ASP A 40 20.17 0.56 10.65
N TRP A 41 19.31 1.45 10.17
CA TRP A 41 17.94 1.63 10.69
C TRP A 41 17.01 0.44 10.41
N LEU A 42 17.35 -0.41 9.44
CA LEU A 42 16.65 -1.66 9.15
C LEU A 42 17.17 -2.82 9.99
N MET A 43 18.36 -2.69 10.61
CA MET A 43 19.02 -3.74 11.37
C MET A 43 18.78 -3.65 12.88
N SER A 44 17.84 -2.82 13.32
CA SER A 44 17.50 -2.64 14.74
C SER A 44 16.66 -3.77 15.36
N GLY A 45 16.30 -4.80 14.59
CA GLY A 45 15.45 -5.92 14.99
C GLY A 45 13.97 -5.75 14.61
N GLY A 46 13.20 -6.84 14.81
CA GLY A 46 11.77 -6.89 14.49
C GLY A 46 11.46 -6.95 13.00
N ASP A 47 10.26 -6.51 12.63
CA ASP A 47 9.72 -6.59 11.26
C ASP A 47 10.62 -5.86 10.24
N LEU A 48 11.21 -4.71 10.60
CA LEU A 48 12.12 -3.98 9.71
C LEU A 48 13.30 -4.83 9.23
N SER A 49 13.93 -5.56 10.15
CA SER A 49 15.03 -6.47 9.83
C SER A 49 14.56 -7.64 8.99
N GLN A 50 13.39 -8.20 9.31
CA GLN A 50 12.77 -9.24 8.50
C GLN A 50 12.52 -8.78 7.05
N HIS A 51 11.96 -7.58 6.85
CA HIS A 51 11.68 -7.06 5.52
C HIS A 51 12.96 -6.89 4.69
N TYR A 52 14.01 -6.35 5.32
CA TYR A 52 15.28 -6.10 4.66
C TYR A 52 16.05 -7.39 4.36
N LEU A 53 16.10 -8.34 5.30
CA LEU A 53 16.70 -9.64 5.08
C LEU A 53 15.93 -10.43 4.01
N GLY A 54 14.60 -10.38 4.04
CA GLY A 54 13.73 -10.92 2.99
C GLY A 54 14.09 -10.41 1.60
N TRP A 55 14.27 -9.10 1.49
CA TRP A 55 14.76 -8.46 0.26
C TRP A 55 16.15 -8.96 -0.14
N LYS A 56 17.13 -8.99 0.78
CA LYS A 56 18.50 -9.43 0.48
C LYS A 56 18.56 -10.88 0.01
N MET A 57 17.83 -11.78 0.65
CA MET A 57 17.76 -13.20 0.25
C MET A 57 17.08 -13.36 -1.11
N TYR A 58 15.95 -12.66 -1.33
CA TYR A 58 15.27 -12.67 -2.62
C TYR A 58 16.15 -12.12 -3.74
N ARG A 59 16.88 -11.02 -3.50
CA ARG A 59 17.82 -10.41 -4.45
C ARG A 59 18.93 -11.38 -4.85
N ASN A 60 19.49 -12.10 -3.88
CA ASN A 60 20.65 -12.98 -4.09
C ASN A 60 20.27 -14.36 -4.65
N GLY A 61 19.01 -14.78 -4.53
CA GLY A 61 18.55 -16.03 -5.12
C GLY A 61 18.35 -15.94 -6.63
N ASP A 62 18.42 -17.09 -7.30
CA ASP A 62 18.21 -17.19 -8.74
C ASP A 62 16.81 -16.73 -9.16
N TRP A 63 16.67 -16.36 -10.43
CA TRP A 63 15.35 -16.15 -11.02
C TRP A 63 14.67 -17.50 -11.21
N THR A 64 13.50 -17.65 -10.59
CA THR A 64 12.64 -18.83 -10.74
C THR A 64 11.25 -18.40 -11.16
N PHE A 65 10.42 -19.37 -11.56
CA PHE A 65 9.00 -19.14 -11.76
C PHE A 65 8.21 -19.95 -10.73
N PRO A 66 7.24 -19.35 -10.02
CA PRO A 66 6.83 -17.93 -10.03
C PRO A 66 7.92 -16.91 -9.63
N ILE A 67 7.88 -15.70 -10.20
CA ILE A 67 8.97 -14.70 -10.16
C ILE A 67 9.31 -14.17 -8.76
N GLY A 68 8.40 -14.33 -7.80
CA GLY A 68 8.60 -13.89 -6.42
C GLY A 68 9.25 -14.94 -5.51
N LEU A 69 9.63 -16.11 -6.02
CA LEU A 69 10.24 -17.18 -5.22
C LEU A 69 11.75 -16.99 -5.03
N THR A 70 12.23 -17.49 -3.90
CA THR A 70 13.66 -17.65 -3.58
C THR A 70 13.85 -18.87 -2.67
N ASP A 71 14.96 -19.58 -2.84
CA ASP A 71 15.42 -20.69 -1.98
C ASP A 71 16.38 -20.22 -0.87
N GLN A 72 16.84 -18.97 -0.92
CA GLN A 72 17.84 -18.41 0.01
C GLN A 72 17.28 -18.14 1.42
N LEU A 73 15.96 -18.21 1.60
CA LEU A 73 15.32 -17.99 2.90
C LEU A 73 15.24 -19.24 3.76
N ALA A 74 14.96 -20.40 3.15
CA ALA A 74 14.64 -21.63 3.88
C ALA A 74 15.06 -22.87 3.07
N TYR A 75 16.28 -22.86 2.53
CA TYR A 75 16.82 -23.98 1.75
C TYR A 75 16.61 -25.33 2.46
N PRO A 76 16.12 -26.38 1.75
CA PRO A 76 15.90 -26.49 0.30
C PRO A 76 14.53 -25.99 -0.19
N HIS A 77 13.72 -25.37 0.66
CA HIS A 77 12.38 -24.93 0.32
C HIS A 77 12.36 -23.53 -0.31
N TYR A 78 11.51 -23.37 -1.33
CA TYR A 78 11.22 -22.07 -1.92
C TYR A 78 10.20 -21.29 -1.07
N THR A 79 10.51 -20.02 -0.84
CA THR A 79 9.65 -19.07 -0.14
C THR A 79 9.40 -17.86 -1.03
N SER A 80 8.15 -17.40 -1.07
CA SER A 80 7.75 -16.20 -1.79
C SER A 80 8.08 -14.95 -0.99
N VAL A 81 8.59 -13.94 -1.69
CA VAL A 81 8.82 -12.58 -1.18
C VAL A 81 7.54 -11.89 -0.67
N ILE A 82 6.35 -12.42 -1.01
CA ILE A 82 5.09 -11.95 -0.41
C ILE A 82 5.07 -12.18 1.11
N PHE A 83 5.70 -13.26 1.60
CA PHE A 83 5.66 -13.63 3.02
C PHE A 83 6.77 -12.99 3.87
N THR A 84 7.68 -12.25 3.25
CA THR A 84 8.73 -11.51 3.96
C THR A 84 8.41 -10.04 4.11
N ASP A 85 7.23 -9.61 3.67
CA ASP A 85 6.75 -8.22 3.74
C ASP A 85 7.74 -7.20 3.11
N SER A 86 8.53 -7.67 2.14
CA SER A 86 9.55 -6.87 1.47
C SER A 86 8.97 -6.00 0.35
N ILE A 87 7.65 -5.79 0.26
CA ILE A 87 6.99 -5.00 -0.81
C ILE A 87 7.33 -5.57 -2.20
N PRO A 88 6.76 -6.73 -2.56
CA PRO A 88 7.09 -7.48 -3.78
C PRO A 88 7.22 -6.65 -5.07
N VAL A 89 6.35 -5.66 -5.28
CA VAL A 89 6.41 -4.77 -6.46
C VAL A 89 7.74 -4.02 -6.55
N PHE A 90 8.28 -3.55 -5.42
CA PHE A 90 9.60 -2.92 -5.38
C PHE A 90 10.70 -3.98 -5.42
N ALA A 91 10.55 -5.07 -4.69
CA ALA A 91 11.54 -6.15 -4.66
C ALA A 91 11.82 -6.69 -6.08
N VAL A 92 10.77 -7.06 -6.83
CA VAL A 92 10.91 -7.57 -8.20
C VAL A 92 11.56 -6.52 -9.11
N PHE A 93 11.12 -5.25 -9.03
CA PHE A 93 11.68 -4.16 -9.82
C PHE A 93 13.17 -3.95 -9.54
N PHE A 94 13.57 -3.88 -8.26
CA PHE A 94 14.97 -3.68 -7.89
C PHE A 94 15.82 -4.93 -8.10
N LYS A 95 15.24 -6.14 -8.07
CA LYS A 95 15.96 -7.37 -8.42
C LYS A 95 16.31 -7.38 -9.91
N LEU A 96 15.41 -6.92 -10.78
CA LEU A 96 15.66 -6.80 -12.23
C LEU A 96 16.89 -5.94 -12.53
N ILE A 97 17.07 -4.84 -11.80
CA ILE A 97 18.22 -3.93 -11.98
C ILE A 97 19.36 -4.20 -10.97
N SER A 98 19.31 -5.30 -10.23
CA SER A 98 20.29 -5.61 -9.18
C SER A 98 21.77 -5.66 -9.61
N PRO A 99 22.15 -5.98 -10.87
CA PRO A 99 23.55 -6.00 -11.28
C PRO A 99 24.26 -4.64 -11.21
N ILE A 100 23.51 -3.54 -11.23
CA ILE A 100 24.06 -2.17 -11.15
C ILE A 100 23.88 -1.54 -9.76
N LEU A 101 23.19 -2.23 -8.84
CA LEU A 101 22.93 -1.70 -7.51
C LEU A 101 24.08 -2.03 -6.54
N PRO A 102 24.38 -1.15 -5.56
CA PRO A 102 25.36 -1.43 -4.51
C PRO A 102 25.07 -2.76 -3.78
N ASN A 103 26.11 -3.36 -3.18
CA ASN A 103 25.96 -4.59 -2.38
C ASN A 103 24.95 -4.39 -1.25
N ASP A 104 25.09 -3.28 -0.52
CA ASP A 104 24.13 -2.84 0.48
C ASP A 104 23.19 -1.82 -0.15
N PHE A 105 21.99 -2.30 -0.47
CA PHE A 105 20.95 -1.51 -1.12
C PHE A 105 19.62 -1.70 -0.42
N GLN A 106 18.95 -0.60 -0.10
CA GLN A 106 17.58 -0.57 0.42
C GLN A 106 16.72 0.45 -0.33
N TYR A 107 15.44 0.10 -0.53
CA TYR A 107 14.42 0.97 -1.13
C TYR A 107 13.31 1.37 -0.15
N PHE A 108 13.36 0.91 1.11
CA PHE A 108 12.31 1.15 2.10
C PHE A 108 12.15 2.63 2.44
N GLY A 109 13.24 3.41 2.40
CA GLY A 109 13.18 4.86 2.52
C GLY A 109 12.44 5.53 1.36
N PHE A 110 12.73 5.12 0.12
CA PHE A 110 12.04 5.61 -1.08
C PHE A 110 10.57 5.24 -1.07
N TRP A 111 10.26 4.03 -0.65
CA TRP A 111 8.89 3.58 -0.44
C TRP A 111 8.14 4.44 0.59
N GLY A 112 8.79 4.77 1.70
CA GLY A 112 8.19 5.58 2.75
C GLY A 112 7.83 6.99 2.29
N ILE A 113 8.78 7.71 1.67
CA ILE A 113 8.51 9.05 1.16
C ILE A 113 7.44 9.02 0.06
N PHE A 114 7.46 7.99 -0.79
CA PHE A 114 6.42 7.77 -1.80
C PHE A 114 5.03 7.60 -1.18
N CYS A 115 4.91 6.79 -0.13
CA CYS A 115 3.65 6.61 0.60
C CYS A 115 3.14 7.93 1.19
N PHE A 116 4.01 8.74 1.81
CA PHE A 116 3.63 10.02 2.39
C PHE A 116 3.20 11.04 1.32
N ILE A 117 3.90 11.09 0.18
CA ILE A 117 3.52 11.93 -0.97
C ILE A 117 2.12 11.54 -1.47
N LEU A 118 1.89 10.25 -1.73
CA LEU A 118 0.59 9.78 -2.21
C LEU A 118 -0.54 9.97 -1.20
N GLN A 119 -0.27 9.77 0.09
CA GLN A 119 -1.22 10.02 1.16
C GLN A 119 -1.66 11.50 1.18
N GLY A 120 -0.70 12.42 1.02
CA GLY A 120 -0.97 13.84 0.88
C GLY A 120 -1.80 14.16 -0.37
N MET A 121 -1.36 13.67 -1.53
CA MET A 121 -2.01 13.96 -2.81
C MET A 121 -3.46 13.43 -2.86
N LEU A 122 -3.69 12.18 -2.47
CA LEU A 122 -5.02 11.56 -2.54
C LEU A 122 -5.97 12.14 -1.49
N SER A 123 -5.51 12.43 -0.28
CA SER A 123 -6.34 13.10 0.73
C SER A 123 -6.77 14.48 0.25
N ALA A 124 -5.85 15.28 -0.31
CA ALA A 124 -6.17 16.59 -0.85
C ALA A 124 -7.16 16.49 -2.02
N LYS A 125 -7.00 15.47 -2.88
CA LYS A 125 -7.90 15.23 -4.00
C LYS A 125 -9.31 14.90 -3.54
N ILE A 126 -9.45 14.04 -2.54
CA ILE A 126 -10.76 13.69 -1.97
C ILE A 126 -11.39 14.90 -1.29
N LEU A 127 -10.63 15.65 -0.47
CA LEU A 127 -11.13 16.82 0.24
C LEU A 127 -11.59 17.95 -0.68
N GLN A 128 -10.98 18.11 -1.86
CA GLN A 128 -11.40 19.08 -2.89
C GLN A 128 -12.82 18.86 -3.40
N LYS A 129 -13.37 17.64 -3.27
CA LYS A 129 -14.78 17.39 -3.61
C LYS A 129 -15.74 18.12 -2.68
N PHE A 130 -15.36 18.27 -1.41
CA PHE A 130 -16.25 18.76 -0.35
C PHE A 130 -15.89 20.18 0.11
N LEU A 131 -14.63 20.57 0.01
CA LEU A 131 -14.12 21.85 0.49
C LEU A 131 -13.72 22.76 -0.69
N ARG A 132 -14.13 24.03 -0.60
CA ARG A 132 -13.77 25.05 -1.61
C ARG A 132 -12.48 25.81 -1.27
N LYS A 133 -12.23 26.09 0.02
CA LYS A 133 -11.05 26.86 0.47
C LYS A 133 -9.80 25.97 0.51
N LYS A 134 -8.74 26.41 -0.19
CA LYS A 134 -7.46 25.69 -0.28
C LYS A 134 -6.82 25.46 1.09
N SER A 135 -6.91 26.44 2.00
CA SER A 135 -6.37 26.32 3.36
C SER A 135 -7.00 25.17 4.14
N PHE A 136 -8.32 24.98 4.07
CA PHE A 136 -9.00 23.88 4.74
C PHE A 136 -8.69 22.52 4.12
N ILE A 137 -8.49 22.45 2.80
CA ILE A 137 -8.02 21.22 2.14
C ILE A 137 -6.64 20.84 2.68
N LEU A 138 -5.70 21.78 2.73
CA LEU A 138 -4.34 21.53 3.22
C LEU A 138 -4.33 21.17 4.71
N LEU A 139 -5.15 21.84 5.53
CA LEU A 139 -5.31 21.52 6.95
C LEU A 139 -5.88 20.11 7.13
N GLY A 140 -6.92 19.75 6.37
CA GLY A 140 -7.49 18.40 6.38
C GLY A 140 -6.47 17.34 5.96
N THR A 141 -5.70 17.59 4.91
CA THR A 141 -4.61 16.71 4.45
C THR A 141 -3.55 16.51 5.52
N ALA A 142 -3.20 17.55 6.29
CA ALA A 142 -2.24 17.42 7.38
C ALA A 142 -2.66 16.36 8.40
N PHE A 143 -3.96 16.23 8.72
CA PHE A 143 -4.47 15.16 9.60
C PHE A 143 -4.26 13.76 9.02
N PHE A 144 -4.42 13.58 7.70
CA PHE A 144 -4.19 12.28 7.06
C PHE A 144 -2.71 11.88 7.05
N ILE A 145 -1.82 12.86 6.85
CA ILE A 145 -0.37 12.64 6.83
C ILE A 145 0.13 12.38 8.26
N LEU A 146 -0.29 13.19 9.22
CA LEU A 146 0.13 13.15 10.63
C LEU A 146 -0.64 12.11 11.47
N SER A 147 -1.46 11.27 10.82
CA SER A 147 -2.18 10.20 11.50
C SER A 147 -1.21 9.30 12.27
N PRO A 148 -1.36 9.13 13.60
CA PRO A 148 -0.42 8.37 14.41
C PRO A 148 -0.20 6.94 13.90
N ILE A 149 -1.26 6.30 13.39
CA ILE A 149 -1.17 4.95 12.84
C ILE A 149 -0.35 4.90 11.55
N HIS A 150 -0.43 5.93 10.70
CA HIS A 150 0.34 6.00 9.46
C HIS A 150 1.84 6.17 9.76
N ILE A 151 2.17 7.08 10.68
CA ILE A 151 3.53 7.33 11.14
C ILE A 151 4.11 6.06 11.80
N TRP A 152 3.33 5.44 12.70
CA TRP A 152 3.76 4.23 13.40
C TRP A 152 4.00 3.06 12.44
N ARG A 153 3.10 2.84 11.48
CA ARG A 153 3.25 1.74 10.50
C ARG A 153 4.45 1.92 9.60
N MET A 154 4.79 3.14 9.20
CA MET A 154 6.01 3.38 8.43
C MET A 154 7.28 3.00 9.20
N PHE A 155 7.31 3.21 10.52
CA PHE A 155 8.45 2.80 11.35
C PHE A 155 8.42 1.32 11.70
N ALA A 156 7.27 0.78 12.07
CA ALA A 156 7.19 -0.58 12.59
C ALA A 156 7.09 -1.64 11.50
N HIS A 157 6.38 -1.36 10.39
CA HIS A 157 6.05 -2.34 9.36
C HIS A 157 5.89 -1.65 8.00
N THR A 158 7.01 -1.29 7.38
CA THR A 158 7.09 -0.39 6.20
C THR A 158 6.10 -0.70 5.08
N ALA A 159 5.86 -1.98 4.76
CA ALA A 159 4.89 -2.38 3.73
C ALA A 159 3.45 -1.90 4.02
N LEU A 160 3.07 -1.80 5.29
CA LEU A 160 1.75 -1.32 5.72
C LEU A 160 1.62 0.21 5.73
N ALA A 161 2.67 0.96 5.39
CA ALA A 161 2.58 2.42 5.23
C ALA A 161 1.69 2.87 4.06
N ALA A 162 1.26 1.95 3.18
CA ALA A 162 0.48 2.23 1.97
C ALA A 162 -1.00 2.61 2.23
N HIS A 163 -1.29 3.42 3.25
CA HIS A 163 -2.64 3.88 3.58
C HIS A 163 -3.31 4.63 2.41
N TRP A 164 -2.50 5.17 1.51
CA TRP A 164 -2.94 5.80 0.27
C TRP A 164 -3.73 4.85 -0.64
N LEU A 165 -3.54 3.52 -0.54
CA LEU A 165 -4.36 2.52 -1.24
C LEU A 165 -5.83 2.59 -0.81
N ILE A 166 -6.07 2.80 0.48
CA ILE A 166 -7.43 2.94 1.03
C ILE A 166 -8.07 4.22 0.48
N LEU A 167 -7.32 5.33 0.44
CA LEU A 167 -7.79 6.57 -0.17
C LEU A 167 -8.06 6.40 -1.67
N LEU A 168 -7.20 5.67 -2.38
CA LEU A 168 -7.39 5.36 -3.79
C LEU A 168 -8.64 4.48 -4.03
N ALA A 169 -8.98 3.60 -3.09
CA ALA A 169 -10.21 2.81 -3.12
C ALA A 169 -11.47 3.63 -2.82
N ILE A 170 -11.36 4.67 -1.99
CA ILE A 170 -12.47 5.60 -1.68
C ILE A 170 -12.69 6.58 -2.84
N TYR A 171 -11.64 6.95 -3.57
CA TYR A 171 -11.69 7.95 -4.63
C TYR A 171 -12.77 7.66 -5.72
N PRO A 172 -12.94 6.42 -6.24
CA PRO A 172 -14.04 6.08 -7.14
C PRO A 172 -15.45 6.33 -6.59
N ILE A 173 -15.64 6.14 -5.28
CA ILE A 173 -16.92 6.38 -4.60
C ILE A 173 -17.23 7.88 -4.58
N VAL A 174 -16.23 8.68 -4.19
CA VAL A 174 -16.36 10.15 -4.03
C VAL A 174 -16.64 10.84 -5.37
N TYR A 175 -16.05 10.34 -6.45
CA TYR A 175 -16.18 10.90 -7.80
C TYR A 175 -17.06 10.03 -8.71
N TYR A 176 -18.02 9.30 -8.13
CA TYR A 176 -18.86 8.36 -8.86
C TYR A 176 -19.53 9.03 -10.07
N GLU A 177 -20.31 10.09 -9.85
CA GLU A 177 -21.07 10.76 -10.91
C GLU A 177 -20.17 11.34 -12.02
N GLU A 178 -19.03 11.92 -11.65
CA GLU A 178 -18.17 12.59 -12.64
C GLU A 178 -17.36 11.62 -13.49
N LYS A 179 -16.95 10.48 -12.93
CA LYS A 179 -15.87 9.66 -13.53
C LYS A 179 -16.14 8.17 -13.53
N PHE A 180 -16.91 7.65 -12.58
CA PHE A 180 -17.02 6.22 -12.32
C PHE A 180 -18.44 5.66 -12.48
N TYR A 181 -19.40 6.50 -12.88
CA TYR A 181 -20.75 6.06 -13.29
C TYR A 181 -20.67 5.00 -14.38
N LYS A 182 -19.69 5.13 -15.29
CA LYS A 182 -19.35 4.08 -16.25
C LYS A 182 -18.43 3.05 -15.60
N SER A 183 -18.87 1.78 -15.60
CA SER A 183 -18.16 0.67 -14.95
C SER A 183 -16.70 0.51 -15.41
N LYS A 184 -16.35 0.83 -16.68
CA LYS A 184 -14.98 0.66 -17.22
C LYS A 184 -13.88 1.35 -16.39
N ASN A 185 -14.10 2.59 -15.94
CA ASN A 185 -13.09 3.31 -15.16
C ASN A 185 -12.93 2.71 -13.76
N ALA A 186 -14.04 2.23 -13.18
CA ALA A 186 -14.02 1.55 -11.89
C ALA A 186 -13.32 0.19 -12.01
N VAL A 187 -13.62 -0.58 -13.05
CA VAL A 187 -12.93 -1.83 -13.39
C VAL A 187 -11.42 -1.62 -13.45
N LEU A 188 -10.95 -0.60 -14.17
CA LEU A 188 -9.52 -0.31 -14.29
C LEU A 188 -8.87 0.02 -12.94
N ILE A 189 -9.48 0.93 -12.16
CA ILE A 189 -8.90 1.34 -10.87
C ILE A 189 -8.93 0.20 -9.86
N TYR A 190 -10.03 -0.54 -9.76
CA TYR A 190 -10.11 -1.67 -8.82
C TYR A 190 -9.26 -2.86 -9.28
N GLY A 191 -9.11 -3.10 -10.59
CA GLY A 191 -8.12 -4.05 -11.10
C GLY A 191 -6.69 -3.67 -10.70
N LEU A 192 -6.31 -2.39 -10.89
CA LEU A 192 -5.02 -1.86 -10.45
C LEU A 192 -4.85 -1.99 -8.92
N LEU A 193 -5.88 -1.71 -8.14
CA LEU A 193 -5.86 -1.91 -6.69
C LEU A 193 -5.66 -3.39 -6.32
N GLY A 194 -6.23 -4.33 -7.08
CA GLY A 194 -5.99 -5.77 -6.90
C GLY A 194 -4.52 -6.13 -7.07
N ILE A 195 -3.88 -5.62 -8.13
CA ILE A 195 -2.43 -5.79 -8.37
C ILE A 195 -1.62 -5.14 -7.24
N LEU A 196 -1.92 -3.89 -6.90
CA LEU A 196 -1.17 -3.14 -5.89
C LEU A 196 -1.30 -3.76 -4.50
N CYS A 197 -2.51 -4.13 -4.07
CA CYS A 197 -2.71 -4.74 -2.75
C CYS A 197 -1.96 -6.06 -2.63
N SER A 198 -2.02 -6.91 -3.65
CA SER A 198 -1.33 -8.21 -3.64
C SER A 198 0.20 -8.11 -3.79
N SER A 199 0.71 -7.10 -4.50
CA SER A 199 2.14 -6.90 -4.71
C SER A 199 2.81 -5.95 -3.71
N ILE A 200 2.04 -5.26 -2.86
CA ILE A 200 2.56 -4.46 -1.75
C ILE A 200 2.45 -5.25 -0.45
N HIS A 201 1.24 -5.63 -0.05
CA HIS A 201 0.98 -6.37 1.18
C HIS A 201 -0.46 -6.91 1.24
N LEU A 202 -0.63 -8.24 1.38
CA LEU A 202 -1.93 -8.92 1.27
C LEU A 202 -2.99 -8.44 2.26
N TYR A 203 -2.58 -7.89 3.41
CA TYR A 203 -3.48 -7.26 4.38
C TYR A 203 -4.38 -6.17 3.78
N PHE A 204 -3.97 -5.50 2.70
CA PHE A 204 -4.81 -4.50 2.03
C PHE A 204 -5.95 -5.11 1.22
N MET A 205 -5.85 -6.39 0.80
CA MET A 205 -6.89 -7.06 0.00
C MET A 205 -8.27 -7.01 0.69
N PRO A 206 -8.44 -7.47 1.95
CA PRO A 206 -9.74 -7.40 2.62
C PRO A 206 -10.18 -5.96 2.94
N ILE A 207 -9.26 -5.05 3.27
CA ILE A 207 -9.60 -3.65 3.61
C ILE A 207 -10.14 -2.91 2.38
N VAL A 208 -9.41 -2.99 1.27
CA VAL A 208 -9.83 -2.38 -0.01
C VAL A 208 -11.06 -3.11 -0.55
N GLY A 209 -11.16 -4.43 -0.38
CA GLY A 209 -12.36 -5.20 -0.69
C GLY A 209 -13.60 -4.70 0.04
N MET A 210 -13.48 -4.34 1.33
CA MET A 210 -14.59 -3.76 2.09
C MET A 210 -15.01 -2.39 1.56
N VAL A 211 -14.05 -1.53 1.20
CA VAL A 211 -14.34 -0.23 0.56
C VAL A 211 -15.01 -0.44 -0.80
N LEU A 212 -14.54 -1.41 -1.58
CA LEU A 212 -15.13 -1.80 -2.85
C LEU A 212 -16.59 -2.24 -2.68
N CYS A 213 -16.95 -2.99 -1.63
CA CYS A 213 -18.37 -3.28 -1.35
C CYS A 213 -19.22 -2.00 -1.25
N GLY A 214 -18.69 -0.94 -0.63
CA GLY A 214 -19.34 0.38 -0.62
C GLY A 214 -19.54 0.97 -2.02
N PHE A 215 -18.54 0.85 -2.89
CA PHE A 215 -18.67 1.23 -4.31
C PHE A 215 -19.73 0.41 -5.04
N LEU A 216 -19.76 -0.90 -4.84
CA LEU A 216 -20.75 -1.79 -5.46
C LEU A 216 -22.18 -1.37 -5.07
N LEU A 217 -22.41 -1.08 -3.79
CA LEU A 217 -23.72 -0.60 -3.30
C LEU A 217 -24.13 0.71 -3.99
N VAL A 218 -23.23 1.69 -4.02
CA VAL A 218 -23.49 2.96 -4.72
C VAL A 218 -23.80 2.73 -6.19
N SER A 219 -23.02 1.86 -6.85
CA SER A 219 -23.20 1.57 -8.26
C SER A 219 -24.52 0.86 -8.56
N MET A 220 -24.90 -0.13 -7.75
CA MET A 220 -26.15 -0.88 -7.91
C MET A 220 -27.38 0.02 -7.72
N VAL A 221 -27.37 0.86 -6.69
CA VAL A 221 -28.48 1.78 -6.39
C VAL A 221 -28.65 2.84 -7.48
N LYS A 222 -27.54 3.40 -7.98
CA LYS A 222 -27.59 4.53 -8.93
C LYS A 222 -27.76 4.09 -10.38
N SER A 223 -27.02 3.07 -10.83
CA SER A 223 -27.09 2.61 -12.22
C SER A 223 -28.28 1.71 -12.51
N LYS A 224 -28.86 1.08 -11.47
CA LYS A 224 -29.86 -0.01 -11.56
C LYS A 224 -29.39 -1.24 -12.37
N LYS A 225 -28.10 -1.32 -12.70
CA LYS A 225 -27.49 -2.41 -13.47
C LYS A 225 -26.59 -3.25 -12.58
N ILE A 226 -27.15 -4.32 -12.03
CA ILE A 226 -26.46 -5.15 -11.03
C ILE A 226 -25.22 -5.83 -11.62
N PHE A 227 -25.33 -6.46 -12.79
CA PHE A 227 -24.20 -7.18 -13.42
C PHE A 227 -23.02 -6.27 -13.79
N GLU A 228 -23.28 -5.11 -14.41
CA GLU A 228 -22.23 -4.15 -14.75
C GLU A 228 -21.56 -3.58 -13.48
N SER A 229 -22.33 -3.45 -12.40
CA SER A 229 -21.82 -2.98 -11.11
C SER A 229 -20.88 -3.98 -10.45
N LEU A 230 -20.96 -5.28 -10.77
CA LEU A 230 -20.08 -6.32 -10.22
C LEU A 230 -18.75 -6.46 -10.96
N LEU A 231 -18.60 -5.90 -12.17
CA LEU A 231 -17.35 -6.02 -12.93
C LEU A 231 -16.09 -5.56 -12.18
N PRO A 232 -16.10 -4.46 -11.39
CA PRO A 232 -14.94 -4.05 -10.60
C PRO A 232 -14.55 -5.06 -9.53
N LEU A 233 -15.51 -5.81 -8.96
CA LEU A 233 -15.24 -6.91 -8.03
C LEU A 233 -14.47 -8.04 -8.72
N PHE A 234 -14.96 -8.50 -9.87
CA PHE A 234 -14.28 -9.54 -10.64
C PHE A 234 -12.89 -9.09 -11.07
N SER A 235 -12.72 -7.83 -11.46
CA SER A 235 -11.42 -7.28 -11.83
C SER A 235 -10.46 -7.22 -10.63
N PHE A 236 -10.92 -6.76 -9.46
CA PHE A 236 -10.11 -6.70 -8.25
C PHE A 236 -9.63 -8.10 -7.81
N LEU A 237 -10.55 -9.06 -7.76
CA LEU A 237 -10.25 -10.43 -7.33
C LEU A 237 -9.36 -11.16 -8.34
N SER A 238 -9.68 -11.11 -9.63
CA SER A 238 -8.88 -11.77 -10.67
C SER A 238 -7.46 -11.22 -10.72
N MET A 239 -7.29 -9.89 -10.71
CA MET A 239 -5.97 -9.26 -10.73
C MET A 239 -5.17 -9.53 -9.45
N GLY A 240 -5.84 -9.57 -8.30
CA GLY A 240 -5.21 -9.99 -7.04
C GLY A 240 -4.71 -11.44 -7.10
N ILE A 241 -5.56 -12.38 -7.51
CA ILE A 241 -5.20 -13.82 -7.60
C ILE A 241 -4.07 -14.04 -8.59
N ILE A 242 -4.15 -13.45 -9.78
CA ILE A 242 -3.12 -13.54 -10.81
C ILE A 242 -1.78 -13.03 -10.25
N THR A 243 -1.79 -11.88 -9.58
CA THR A 243 -0.55 -11.30 -9.01
C THR A 243 0.03 -12.18 -7.90
N VAL A 244 -0.80 -12.73 -7.00
CA VAL A 244 -0.36 -13.69 -5.97
C VAL A 244 0.25 -14.94 -6.60
N TYR A 245 -0.37 -15.47 -7.65
CA TYR A 245 0.16 -16.61 -8.39
C TYR A 245 1.51 -16.30 -9.03
N LEU A 246 1.62 -15.17 -9.75
CA LEU A 246 2.86 -14.74 -10.40
C LEU A 246 4.01 -14.50 -9.40
N LEU A 247 3.68 -14.05 -8.20
CA LEU A 247 4.66 -13.83 -7.13
C LEU A 247 4.92 -15.09 -6.28
N GLY A 248 4.26 -16.21 -6.56
CA GLY A 248 4.53 -17.50 -5.90
C GLY A 248 3.87 -17.67 -4.54
N GLY A 249 2.85 -16.87 -4.22
CA GLY A 249 2.17 -16.94 -2.92
C GLY A 249 1.53 -18.29 -2.62
N PHE A 250 1.20 -19.10 -3.64
CA PHE A 250 0.64 -20.45 -3.47
C PHE A 250 1.69 -21.56 -3.35
N ALA A 251 2.97 -21.28 -3.61
CA ALA A 251 4.03 -22.29 -3.63
C ALA A 251 4.80 -22.39 -2.30
N SER A 252 4.61 -21.44 -1.39
CA SER A 252 5.32 -21.42 -0.11
C SER A 252 4.60 -22.23 0.96
N HIS A 253 5.36 -22.98 1.75
CA HIS A 253 4.85 -23.80 2.85
C HIS A 253 4.94 -23.03 4.18
N ALA A 254 4.50 -21.77 4.19
CA ALA A 254 4.55 -20.93 5.38
C ALA A 254 3.33 -21.21 6.28
N SER A 255 3.58 -21.63 7.52
CA SER A 255 2.54 -21.71 8.56
C SER A 255 2.57 -20.43 9.41
N ALA A 256 1.45 -19.71 9.45
CA ALA A 256 1.32 -18.50 10.26
C ALA A 256 0.69 -18.82 11.62
N GLY A 257 1.42 -18.54 12.71
CA GLY A 257 0.87 -18.51 14.08
C GLY A 257 0.45 -17.08 14.45
N GLY A 258 -0.70 -16.92 15.13
CA GLY A 258 -1.11 -15.61 15.67
C GLY A 258 -2.60 -15.28 15.54
N LEU A 259 -3.35 -16.03 14.73
CA LEU A 259 -4.81 -15.92 14.70
C LEU A 259 -5.36 -16.21 16.10
N GLY A 260 -6.15 -15.28 16.66
CA GLY A 260 -6.62 -15.34 18.04
C GLY A 260 -5.71 -14.66 19.08
N HIS A 261 -4.39 -14.57 18.87
CA HIS A 261 -3.48 -13.84 19.78
C HIS A 261 -3.48 -12.33 19.52
N TYR A 262 -3.60 -11.92 18.25
CA TYR A 262 -3.65 -10.51 17.84
C TYR A 262 -5.08 -10.05 17.49
N SER A 263 -6.09 -10.85 17.84
CA SER A 263 -7.50 -10.52 17.58
C SER A 263 -7.99 -9.45 18.54
N PHE A 264 -8.67 -8.44 18.02
CA PHE A 264 -9.38 -7.45 18.84
C PHE A 264 -10.76 -8.02 19.21
N ASN A 265 -11.03 -8.24 20.49
CA ASN A 265 -12.35 -8.64 20.96
C ASN A 265 -13.19 -7.41 21.32
N LEU A 266 -14.53 -7.53 21.29
CA LEU A 266 -15.45 -6.43 21.61
C LEU A 266 -15.27 -5.87 23.04
N ARG A 267 -14.72 -6.69 23.96
CA ARG A 267 -14.43 -6.27 25.35
C ARG A 267 -13.19 -5.36 25.45
N SER A 268 -12.34 -5.34 24.44
CA SER A 268 -11.12 -4.51 24.39
C SER A 268 -11.45 -3.01 24.32
N CYS A 269 -12.67 -2.65 23.91
CA CYS A 269 -13.19 -1.28 23.97
C CYS A 269 -13.38 -0.77 25.41
N ILE A 270 -13.61 -1.68 26.37
CA ILE A 270 -13.98 -1.35 27.76
C ILE A 270 -12.80 -1.60 28.69
N HIS A 271 -11.99 -2.64 28.43
CA HIS A 271 -10.87 -3.03 29.28
C HIS A 271 -9.60 -3.23 28.45
N LYS A 272 -8.69 -2.25 28.48
CA LYS A 272 -7.43 -2.27 27.71
C LYS A 272 -6.47 -3.42 28.07
N ARG A 273 -6.73 -4.18 29.15
CA ARG A 273 -5.80 -5.16 29.72
C ARG A 273 -6.22 -6.64 29.58
N LEU A 274 -7.41 -6.94 29.04
CA LEU A 274 -7.96 -8.30 28.99
C LEU A 274 -7.96 -8.96 27.61
N SER A 275 -7.24 -8.41 26.62
CA SER A 275 -7.09 -9.10 25.32
C SER A 275 -6.31 -10.42 25.41
N LYS A 276 -5.74 -10.76 26.57
CA LYS A 276 -4.89 -11.95 26.78
C LYS A 276 -5.49 -13.06 27.65
N VAL A 277 -6.67 -12.89 28.26
CA VAL A 277 -7.09 -13.74 29.41
C VAL A 277 -8.17 -14.78 29.09
N TRP A 278 -8.64 -14.90 27.84
CA TRP A 278 -9.62 -15.95 27.51
C TRP A 278 -9.21 -16.68 26.23
N LYS A 279 -8.40 -17.74 26.44
CA LYS A 279 -8.51 -19.00 25.71
C LYS A 279 -8.89 -20.06 26.73
#